data_AF-A0A4W6EP13-F1
#
_entry.id   AF-A0A4W6EP13-F1
#
_cell.length_a   1.000
_cell.length_b   1.000
_cell.length_c   1.000
_cell.angle_alpha   90.00
_cell.angle_beta   90.00
_cell.angle_gamma   90.00
#
_symmetry.space_group_name_H-M   'P 1'
#
loop_
_entity.id
_entity.type
_entity.pdbx_description
1 polymer ?
#
loop_
_entity_poly.entity_id
_entity_poly.type
_entity_poly.pdbx_seq_one_letter_code
_entity_poly.pdbx_strand_id
1 'polypeptide(L)'
;MNSASHSSSTPPARSRSLLPLRLFFLLLFLIILLMCCGFRQLHSPTNLILLSLAVSDFFVGLLVIPFTILTSGTCWVLGDLMCALYFLLPYILVVASGLNMVLVSVDRYVAICDPMHYSTRITDKVVSISVCVCWICSIFYGIFISYDHLKQPGRYNSCYGECLVNVVGEVDLVTFIISITVIVALYMRVFFVAVSQARAMRSHVETTAQYSMTLTMKKSELKAARTLGVVVAVFLICYCPYYIFILTGNILVGSSTEAFMSFLMYFNSCLNPVIYAFFYPWFRKAVKHIVTLQILRPDSTETNIL
;
A
#
# COMPACT_ATOMS: atom_id res chain seq x y z
N MET A 1 -10.07 43.57 53.18
CA MET A 1 -9.83 44.24 51.88
C MET A 1 -8.39 43.95 51.49
N ASN A 2 -8.13 43.51 50.25
CA ASN A 2 -6.94 42.85 49.67
C ASN A 2 -7.19 41.35 49.45
N SER A 3 -6.97 40.73 48.29
CA SER A 3 -6.43 41.15 46.99
C SER A 3 -6.95 40.20 45.91
N ALA A 4 -7.21 40.72 44.71
CA ALA A 4 -7.47 39.92 43.52
C ALA A 4 -6.20 39.19 43.07
N SER A 5 -6.27 37.88 42.84
CA SER A 5 -5.25 37.12 42.11
C SER A 5 -5.88 36.49 40.88
N HIS A 6 -5.65 37.11 39.73
CA HIS A 6 -5.86 36.53 38.41
C HIS A 6 -5.02 35.25 38.27
N SER A 7 -5.65 34.08 38.26
CA SER A 7 -5.03 32.86 37.74
C SER A 7 -5.27 32.79 36.23
N SER A 8 -4.25 33.17 35.47
CA SER A 8 -4.16 32.94 34.03
C SER A 8 -4.25 31.44 33.74
N SER A 9 -5.37 31.00 33.18
CA SER A 9 -5.58 29.63 32.71
C SER A 9 -4.72 29.38 31.47
N THR A 10 -3.51 28.88 31.66
CA THR A 10 -2.75 28.22 30.59
C THR A 10 -3.54 26.99 30.12
N PRO A 11 -3.78 26.79 28.80
CA PRO A 11 -4.46 25.59 28.34
C PRO A 11 -3.59 24.35 28.61
N PRO A 12 -4.21 23.19 28.91
CA PRO A 12 -3.49 22.02 29.42
C PRO A 12 -2.50 21.46 28.38
N ALA A 13 -1.35 21.00 28.87
CA ALA A 13 -0.23 20.43 28.11
C ALA A 13 -0.58 19.27 27.15
N ARG A 14 -1.82 18.77 27.21
CA ARG A 14 -2.38 17.73 26.34
C ARG A 14 -2.56 18.17 24.88
N SER A 15 -2.63 19.48 24.57
CA SER A 15 -2.72 19.95 23.17
C SER A 15 -1.37 20.00 22.44
N ARG A 16 -0.25 20.18 23.18
CA ARG A 16 1.10 20.29 22.59
C ARG A 16 1.68 18.95 22.14
N SER A 17 1.28 17.83 22.76
CA SER A 17 1.75 16.48 22.41
C SER A 17 1.15 15.93 21.10
N LEU A 18 0.02 16.48 20.64
CA LEU A 18 -0.62 16.07 19.38
C LEU A 18 -0.10 16.83 18.15
N LEU A 19 0.57 17.97 18.35
CA LEU A 19 1.13 18.78 17.27
C LEU A 19 2.19 18.04 16.44
N PRO A 20 3.22 17.37 17.02
CA PRO A 20 4.20 16.62 16.23
C PRO A 20 3.57 15.46 15.46
N LEU A 21 2.50 14.86 16.00
CA LEU A 21 1.80 13.77 15.34
C LEU A 21 0.92 14.25 14.18
N ARG A 22 0.18 15.35 14.38
CA ARG A 22 -0.56 16.00 13.29
C ARG A 22 0.39 16.42 12.19
N LEU A 23 1.55 16.96 12.55
CA LEU A 23 2.62 17.29 11.61
C LEU A 23 3.16 16.05 10.90
N PHE A 24 3.34 14.91 11.58
CA PHE A 24 3.77 13.66 10.96
C PHE A 24 2.76 13.12 9.94
N PHE A 25 1.47 13.06 10.29
CA PHE A 25 0.41 12.66 9.36
C PHE A 25 0.22 13.65 8.22
N LEU A 26 0.30 14.95 8.50
CA LEU A 26 0.24 15.99 7.47
C LEU A 26 1.47 15.93 6.56
N LEU A 27 2.65 15.59 7.09
CA LEU A 27 3.87 15.41 6.30
C LEU A 27 3.76 14.16 5.43
N LEU A 28 3.30 13.03 5.97
CA LEU A 28 2.98 11.82 5.23
C LEU A 28 1.98 12.10 4.12
N PHE A 29 0.88 12.74 4.45
CA PHE A 29 -0.18 13.12 3.51
C PHE A 29 0.33 14.11 2.46
N LEU A 30 1.14 15.10 2.86
CA LEU A 30 1.77 16.05 1.96
C LEU A 30 2.79 15.38 1.05
N ILE A 31 3.60 14.44 1.54
CA ILE A 31 4.52 13.65 0.72
C ILE A 31 3.73 12.81 -0.28
N ILE A 32 2.65 12.15 0.15
CA ILE A 32 1.75 11.41 -0.76
C ILE A 32 1.18 12.34 -1.83
N LEU A 33 0.66 13.51 -1.46
CA LEU A 33 0.13 14.50 -2.39
C LEU A 33 1.21 15.08 -3.33
N LEU A 34 2.40 15.38 -2.83
CA LEU A 34 3.53 15.88 -3.62
C LEU A 34 4.03 14.82 -4.59
N MET A 35 4.01 13.53 -4.20
CA MET A 35 4.34 12.42 -5.09
C MET A 35 3.23 12.18 -6.13
N CYS A 36 1.95 12.39 -5.79
CA CYS A 36 0.83 12.33 -6.74
C CYS A 36 0.82 13.52 -7.72
N CYS A 37 1.20 14.72 -7.26
CA CYS A 37 1.09 15.96 -8.04
C CYS A 37 2.40 16.38 -8.74
N GLY A 38 3.56 15.86 -8.31
CA GLY A 38 4.88 16.37 -8.68
C GLY A 38 5.50 15.77 -9.95
N PHE A 39 4.98 14.66 -10.47
CA PHE A 39 5.61 13.97 -11.61
C PHE A 39 4.80 14.10 -12.88
N ARG A 40 4.95 15.24 -13.57
CA ARG A 40 4.44 15.42 -14.94
C ARG A 40 5.05 14.48 -15.98
N GLN A 41 6.18 13.85 -15.66
CA GLN A 41 6.97 13.06 -16.62
C GLN A 41 6.72 11.54 -16.56
N LEU A 42 5.90 11.08 -15.62
CA LEU A 42 5.53 9.67 -15.48
C LEU A 42 4.14 9.35 -16.03
N HIS A 43 3.52 10.28 -16.79
CA HIS A 43 2.12 10.30 -17.27
C HIS A 43 1.68 9.07 -18.10
N SER A 44 1.63 7.91 -17.48
CA SER A 44 0.65 6.89 -17.78
C SER A 44 -0.18 6.65 -16.52
N PRO A 45 -1.51 6.50 -16.64
CA PRO A 45 -2.37 6.22 -15.51
C PRO A 45 -1.88 5.02 -14.67
N THR A 46 -1.34 3.99 -15.32
CA THR A 46 -0.74 2.81 -14.67
C THR A 46 0.44 3.15 -13.76
N ASN A 47 1.31 4.08 -14.17
CA ASN A 47 2.47 4.47 -13.37
C ASN A 47 2.03 5.18 -12.08
N LEU A 48 0.94 5.94 -12.10
CA LEU A 48 0.39 6.60 -10.91
C LEU A 48 -0.10 5.57 -9.89
N ILE A 49 -0.78 4.52 -10.35
CA ILE A 49 -1.23 3.43 -9.47
C ILE A 49 -0.03 2.69 -8.87
N LEU A 50 0.97 2.35 -9.69
CA LEU A 50 2.20 1.68 -9.23
C LEU A 50 3.00 2.55 -8.25
N LEU A 51 3.02 3.86 -8.45
CA LEU A 51 3.64 4.79 -7.51
C LEU A 51 2.92 4.81 -6.17
N SER A 52 1.58 4.91 -6.16
CA SER A 52 0.77 4.86 -4.94
C SER A 52 1.03 3.58 -4.15
N LEU A 53 1.09 2.43 -4.83
CA LEU A 53 1.43 1.14 -4.23
C LEU A 53 2.86 1.12 -3.65
N ALA A 54 3.84 1.62 -4.40
CA ALA A 54 5.22 1.73 -3.92
C ALA A 54 5.35 2.64 -2.69
N VAL A 55 4.54 3.70 -2.59
CA VAL A 55 4.51 4.61 -1.44
C VAL A 55 3.96 3.91 -0.20
N SER A 56 2.82 3.20 -0.31
CA SER A 56 2.29 2.44 0.83
C SER A 56 3.31 1.40 1.33
N ASP A 57 3.94 0.69 0.40
CA ASP A 57 4.91 -0.36 0.72
C ASP A 57 6.21 0.19 1.31
N PHE A 58 6.69 1.34 0.81
CA PHE A 58 7.83 2.03 1.38
C PHE A 58 7.60 2.40 2.84
N PHE A 59 6.42 2.91 3.19
CA PHE A 59 6.11 3.26 4.58
C PHE A 59 5.97 2.04 5.48
N VAL A 60 5.49 0.89 4.98
CA VAL A 60 5.55 -0.38 5.73
C VAL A 60 7.00 -0.75 6.02
N GLY A 61 7.87 -0.71 5.01
CA GLY A 61 9.29 -1.05 5.18
C GLY A 61 10.07 -0.08 6.06
N LEU A 62 9.75 1.22 6.01
CA LEU A 62 10.45 2.27 6.77
C LEU A 62 9.97 2.40 8.21
N LEU A 63 8.65 2.28 8.43
CA LEU A 63 8.04 2.59 9.72
C LEU A 63 7.56 1.34 10.45
N VAL A 64 6.85 0.45 9.77
CA VAL A 64 6.21 -0.71 10.44
C VAL A 64 7.26 -1.75 10.81
N ILE A 65 8.07 -2.20 9.85
CA ILE A 65 9.04 -3.29 10.08
C ILE A 65 10.08 -2.94 11.16
N PRO A 66 10.79 -1.81 11.11
CA PRO A 66 11.79 -1.49 12.12
C PRO A 66 11.17 -1.29 13.49
N PHE A 67 9.97 -0.71 13.55
CA PHE A 67 9.28 -0.47 14.79
C PHE A 67 8.82 -1.78 15.44
N THR A 68 8.25 -2.72 14.68
CA THR A 68 7.92 -4.07 15.17
C THR A 68 9.15 -4.82 15.69
N ILE A 69 10.31 -4.69 15.04
CA ILE A 69 11.56 -5.31 15.52
C ILE A 69 12.02 -4.68 16.84
N LEU A 70 12.00 -3.34 16.92
CA LEU A 70 12.44 -2.61 18.12
C LEU A 70 11.54 -2.84 19.33
N THR A 71 10.25 -3.09 19.13
CA THR A 71 9.29 -3.35 20.20
C THR A 71 9.11 -4.84 20.51
N SER A 72 9.72 -5.73 19.72
CA SER A 72 9.69 -7.17 19.96
C SER A 72 10.49 -7.55 21.22
N GLY A 73 9.83 -8.15 22.21
CA GLY A 73 10.47 -8.68 23.42
C GLY A 73 10.74 -7.67 24.55
N THR A 74 10.24 -6.43 24.46
CA THR A 74 10.38 -5.41 25.52
C THR A 74 9.03 -4.86 25.99
N CYS A 75 8.94 -4.41 27.24
CA CYS A 75 7.77 -3.66 27.71
C CYS A 75 7.61 -2.35 26.92
N TRP A 76 6.36 -2.00 26.62
CA TRP A 76 5.98 -0.81 25.88
C TRP A 76 6.22 0.48 26.69
N VAL A 77 7.24 1.24 26.34
CA VAL A 77 7.61 2.49 27.06
C VAL A 77 7.33 3.77 26.28
N LEU A 78 6.88 3.67 25.02
CA LEU A 78 6.67 4.83 24.13
C LEU A 78 5.35 5.59 24.37
N GLY A 79 4.58 5.18 25.39
CA GLY A 79 3.32 5.80 25.80
C GLY A 79 2.13 5.43 24.92
N ASP A 80 0.93 5.81 25.39
CA ASP A 80 -0.35 5.40 24.83
C ASP A 80 -0.58 5.80 23.36
N LEU A 81 -0.10 6.99 22.99
CA LEU A 81 -0.27 7.51 21.65
C LEU A 81 0.49 6.66 20.63
N MET A 82 1.75 6.34 20.92
CA MET A 82 2.55 5.50 20.05
C MET A 82 1.99 4.08 19.98
N CYS A 83 1.33 3.61 21.05
CA CYS A 83 0.67 2.31 21.06
C CYS A 83 -0.52 2.28 20.10
N ALA A 84 -1.37 3.31 20.14
CA ALA A 84 -2.47 3.43 19.19
C ALA A 84 -1.99 3.52 17.74
N LEU A 85 -0.89 4.25 17.50
CA LEU A 85 -0.29 4.36 16.17
C LEU A 85 0.33 3.07 15.67
N TYR A 86 0.92 2.29 16.58
CA TYR A 86 1.53 1.00 16.26
C TYR A 86 0.54 0.03 15.63
N PHE A 87 -0.73 0.08 16.05
CA PHE A 87 -1.78 -0.73 15.43
C PHE A 87 -2.45 -0.02 14.25
N LEU A 88 -2.77 1.27 14.38
CA LEU A 88 -3.48 2.01 13.34
C LEU A 88 -2.71 2.11 12.03
N LEU A 89 -1.41 2.42 12.09
CA LEU A 89 -0.60 2.70 10.90
C LEU A 89 -0.43 1.47 10.00
N PRO A 90 -0.09 0.26 10.52
CA PRO A 90 -0.05 -0.95 9.71
C PRO A 90 -1.38 -1.25 9.01
N TYR A 91 -2.53 -1.14 9.70
CA TYR A 91 -3.83 -1.39 9.07
C TYR A 91 -4.09 -0.46 7.88
N ILE A 92 -3.81 0.84 8.04
CA ILE A 92 -4.01 1.81 6.95
C ILE A 92 -3.11 1.47 5.76
N LEU A 93 -1.83 1.18 6.00
CA LEU A 93 -0.85 0.95 4.92
C LEU A 93 -1.09 -0.37 4.19
N VAL A 94 -1.42 -1.45 4.92
CA VAL A 94 -1.72 -2.76 4.36
C VAL A 94 -2.99 -2.71 3.50
N VAL A 95 -4.06 -2.07 4.01
CA VAL A 95 -5.32 -1.92 3.25
C VAL A 95 -5.13 -1.02 2.04
N ALA A 96 -4.33 0.05 2.15
CA ALA A 96 -3.98 0.88 1.01
C ALA A 96 -3.24 0.08 -0.05
N SER A 97 -2.26 -0.73 0.33
CA SER A 97 -1.52 -1.62 -0.58
C SER A 97 -2.46 -2.60 -1.29
N GLY A 98 -3.36 -3.25 -0.54
CA GLY A 98 -4.37 -4.17 -1.09
C GLY A 98 -5.34 -3.50 -2.08
N LEU A 99 -5.90 -2.34 -1.74
CA LEU A 99 -6.79 -1.59 -2.64
C LEU A 99 -6.06 -1.10 -3.90
N ASN A 100 -4.80 -0.68 -3.79
CA ASN A 100 -3.99 -0.33 -4.95
C ASN A 100 -3.71 -1.57 -5.82
N MET A 101 -3.46 -2.75 -5.25
CA MET A 101 -3.33 -4.00 -6.04
C MET A 101 -4.61 -4.35 -6.81
N VAL A 102 -5.79 -4.13 -6.22
CA VAL A 102 -7.07 -4.28 -6.94
C VAL A 102 -7.14 -3.27 -8.10
N LEU A 103 -6.76 -2.01 -7.88
CA LEU A 103 -6.78 -0.98 -8.91
C LEU A 103 -5.80 -1.30 -10.05
N VAL A 104 -4.61 -1.81 -9.75
CA VAL A 104 -3.65 -2.33 -10.77
C VAL A 104 -4.31 -3.46 -11.57
N SER A 105 -5.01 -4.38 -10.91
CA SER A 105 -5.69 -5.49 -11.58
C SER A 105 -6.80 -5.00 -12.52
N VAL A 106 -7.57 -3.98 -12.10
CA VAL A 106 -8.62 -3.35 -12.92
C VAL A 106 -8.02 -2.62 -14.13
N ASP A 107 -6.99 -1.80 -13.94
CA ASP A 107 -6.30 -1.10 -15.04
C ASP A 107 -5.87 -2.09 -16.14
N ARG A 108 -5.31 -3.22 -15.72
CA ARG A 108 -4.78 -4.25 -16.63
C ARG A 108 -5.88 -5.04 -17.29
N TYR A 109 -6.95 -5.33 -16.55
CA TYR A 109 -8.16 -5.90 -17.12
C TYR A 109 -8.71 -5.01 -18.24
N VAL A 110 -8.87 -3.70 -18.01
CA VAL A 110 -9.39 -2.79 -19.06
C VAL A 110 -8.41 -2.70 -20.23
N ALA A 111 -7.10 -2.59 -19.98
CA ALA A 111 -6.09 -2.50 -21.03
C ALA A 111 -6.07 -3.73 -21.97
N ILE A 112 -6.27 -4.93 -21.42
CA ILE A 112 -6.15 -6.20 -22.17
C ILE A 112 -7.51 -6.66 -22.73
N CYS A 113 -8.59 -6.53 -21.96
CA CYS A 113 -9.91 -7.00 -22.32
C CYS A 113 -10.72 -5.98 -23.13
N ASP A 114 -10.50 -4.68 -22.92
CA ASP A 114 -11.23 -3.60 -23.60
C ASP A 114 -10.31 -2.47 -24.09
N PRO A 115 -9.34 -2.79 -24.98
CA PRO A 115 -8.31 -1.84 -25.42
C PRO A 115 -8.89 -0.61 -26.14
N MET A 116 -10.02 -0.76 -26.84
CA MET A 116 -10.66 0.34 -27.59
C MET A 116 -11.26 1.41 -26.66
N HIS A 117 -11.70 1.03 -25.47
CA HIS A 117 -12.24 1.96 -24.47
C HIS A 117 -11.24 2.30 -23.36
N TYR A 118 -9.99 1.79 -23.44
CA TYR A 118 -8.99 2.05 -22.41
C TYR A 118 -8.71 3.54 -22.24
N SER A 119 -8.45 4.26 -23.35
CA SER A 119 -8.12 5.69 -23.32
C SER A 119 -9.26 6.58 -22.83
N THR A 120 -10.51 6.13 -22.94
CA THR A 120 -11.69 6.88 -22.49
C THR A 120 -12.07 6.56 -21.06
N ARG A 121 -11.81 5.32 -20.58
CA ARG A 121 -12.14 4.88 -19.22
C ARG A 121 -11.01 5.12 -18.21
N ILE A 122 -9.77 4.91 -18.61
CA ILE A 122 -8.59 5.04 -17.76
C ILE A 122 -7.88 6.36 -18.11
N THR A 123 -8.33 7.42 -17.46
CA THR A 123 -7.74 8.76 -17.58
C THR A 123 -7.01 9.14 -16.30
N ASP A 124 -6.08 10.09 -16.38
CA ASP A 124 -5.32 10.59 -15.22
C ASP A 124 -6.25 11.07 -14.09
N LYS A 125 -7.36 11.72 -14.45
CA LYS A 125 -8.38 12.20 -13.49
C LYS A 125 -9.05 11.04 -12.76
N VAL A 126 -9.51 10.03 -13.51
CA VAL A 126 -10.18 8.85 -12.93
C VAL A 126 -9.22 8.13 -12.00
N VAL A 127 -7.99 7.87 -12.44
CA VAL A 127 -7.00 7.16 -11.62
C VAL A 127 -6.60 7.96 -10.38
N SER A 128 -6.41 9.28 -10.49
CA SER A 128 -6.12 10.13 -9.34
C SER A 128 -7.25 10.09 -8.31
N ILE A 129 -8.50 10.16 -8.75
CA ILE A 129 -9.67 10.05 -7.86
C ILE A 129 -9.71 8.65 -7.24
N SER A 130 -9.52 7.58 -8.01
CA SER A 130 -9.51 6.20 -7.51
C SER A 130 -8.45 5.99 -6.43
N VAL A 131 -7.22 6.48 -6.64
CA VAL A 131 -6.15 6.41 -5.64
C VAL A 131 -6.53 7.17 -4.37
N CYS A 132 -7.04 8.40 -4.48
CA CYS A 132 -7.51 9.16 -3.32
C CYS A 132 -8.60 8.41 -2.55
N VAL A 133 -9.56 7.80 -3.25
CA VAL A 133 -10.61 6.96 -2.63
C VAL A 133 -9.99 5.77 -1.92
N CYS A 134 -9.02 5.07 -2.51
CA CYS A 134 -8.33 3.94 -1.86
C CYS A 134 -7.70 4.37 -0.52
N TRP A 135 -6.98 5.50 -0.49
CA TRP A 135 -6.36 6.01 0.74
C TRP A 135 -7.41 6.41 1.80
N ILE A 136 -8.46 7.11 1.39
CA ILE A 136 -9.55 7.51 2.30
C ILE A 136 -10.24 6.28 2.89
N CYS A 137 -10.60 5.29 2.06
CA CYS A 137 -11.18 4.03 2.52
C CYS A 137 -10.25 3.29 3.49
N SER A 138 -8.94 3.28 3.23
CA SER A 138 -7.95 2.64 4.11
C SER A 138 -7.86 3.31 5.47
N ILE A 139 -7.91 4.65 5.51
CA ILE A 139 -7.94 5.43 6.76
C ILE A 139 -9.21 5.11 7.56
N PHE A 140 -10.38 5.16 6.91
CA PHE A 140 -11.65 4.83 7.57
C PHE A 140 -11.65 3.41 8.12
N TYR A 141 -11.17 2.44 7.34
CA TYR A 141 -11.07 1.05 7.77
C TYR A 141 -10.13 0.89 8.96
N GLY A 142 -8.93 1.49 8.91
CA GLY A 142 -7.97 1.43 10.02
C GLY A 142 -8.54 2.03 11.30
N ILE A 143 -9.25 3.16 11.21
CA ILE A 143 -9.93 3.78 12.37
C ILE A 143 -11.05 2.87 12.88
N PHE A 144 -11.84 2.27 12.00
CA PHE A 144 -12.94 1.38 12.37
C PHE A 144 -12.44 0.14 13.13
N ILE A 145 -11.43 -0.55 12.60
CA ILE A 145 -10.81 -1.71 13.26
C ILE A 145 -10.13 -1.33 14.58
N SER A 146 -9.53 -0.13 14.64
CA SER A 146 -8.82 0.34 15.84
C SER A 146 -9.71 1.14 16.82
N TYR A 147 -11.02 1.25 16.56
CA TYR A 147 -11.90 2.18 17.26
C TYR A 147 -11.97 1.93 18.77
N ASP A 148 -12.13 0.67 19.17
CA ASP A 148 -12.21 0.30 20.59
C ASP A 148 -10.90 0.60 21.34
N HIS A 149 -9.76 0.50 20.65
CA HIS A 149 -8.46 0.85 21.21
C HIS A 149 -8.26 2.38 21.30
N LEU A 150 -8.68 3.14 20.29
CA LEU A 150 -8.63 4.61 20.31
C LEU A 150 -9.48 5.21 21.44
N LYS A 151 -10.55 4.52 21.85
CA LYS A 151 -11.47 4.97 22.91
C LYS A 151 -10.91 4.77 24.33
N GLN A 152 -10.09 3.74 24.55
CA GLN A 152 -9.50 3.43 25.86
C GLN A 152 -8.07 2.89 25.72
N PRO A 153 -7.07 3.77 25.50
CA PRO A 153 -5.68 3.34 25.54
C PRO A 153 -5.34 2.75 26.92
N GLY A 154 -4.69 1.58 26.95
CA GLY A 154 -4.13 0.98 28.18
C GLY A 154 -5.05 0.06 29.01
N ARG A 155 -6.25 -0.30 28.51
CA ARG A 155 -7.21 -1.15 29.28
C ARG A 155 -6.71 -2.58 29.55
N TYR A 156 -5.80 -3.12 28.75
CA TYR A 156 -5.40 -4.53 28.77
C TYR A 156 -4.00 -4.77 29.37
N ASN A 157 -3.48 -3.82 30.14
CA ASN A 157 -2.09 -3.84 30.60
C ASN A 157 -1.93 -4.65 31.90
N SER A 158 -1.32 -5.84 31.83
CA SER A 158 -0.86 -6.58 33.02
C SER A 158 0.48 -6.04 33.55
N CYS A 159 1.23 -5.29 32.73
CA CYS A 159 2.42 -4.51 33.11
C CYS A 159 2.23 -3.01 32.79
N TYR A 160 2.94 -2.09 33.46
CA TYR A 160 2.99 -0.68 33.03
C TYR A 160 3.70 -0.63 31.66
N GLY A 161 2.92 -0.54 30.58
CA GLY A 161 3.45 -0.67 29.24
C GLY A 161 3.26 -2.04 28.58
N GLU A 162 2.03 -2.52 28.48
CA GLU A 162 1.69 -3.49 27.43
C GLU A 162 0.87 -2.75 26.36
N CYS A 163 1.02 -3.13 25.10
CA CYS A 163 0.28 -2.54 23.99
C CYS A 163 -0.58 -3.65 23.41
N LEU A 164 -1.63 -4.03 24.14
CA LEU A 164 -2.50 -5.15 23.81
C LEU A 164 -3.80 -4.65 23.17
N VAL A 165 -4.15 -5.24 22.02
CA VAL A 165 -5.40 -4.99 21.30
C VAL A 165 -6.16 -6.29 21.22
N ASN A 166 -7.42 -6.24 21.63
CA ASN A 166 -8.39 -7.28 21.29
C ASN A 166 -8.88 -6.96 19.87
N VAL A 167 -8.16 -7.45 18.86
CA VAL A 167 -8.53 -7.24 17.46
C VAL A 167 -9.82 -8.01 17.22
N VAL A 168 -10.80 -7.40 16.54
CA VAL A 168 -11.94 -8.14 15.98
C VAL A 168 -11.44 -8.97 14.80
N GLY A 169 -10.67 -10.01 15.08
CA GLY A 169 -9.96 -10.82 14.08
C GLY A 169 -10.89 -11.42 13.03
N GLU A 170 -12.13 -11.69 13.41
CA GLU A 170 -13.19 -12.16 12.49
C GLU A 170 -13.51 -11.16 11.37
N VAL A 171 -13.57 -9.85 11.67
CA VAL A 171 -13.90 -8.82 10.68
C VAL A 171 -12.72 -8.58 9.73
N ASP A 172 -11.50 -8.60 10.25
CA ASP A 172 -10.29 -8.49 9.43
C ASP A 172 -10.13 -9.71 8.50
N LEU A 173 -10.37 -10.92 9.02
CA LEU A 173 -10.38 -12.16 8.25
C LEU A 173 -11.40 -12.14 7.11
N VAL A 174 -12.65 -11.74 7.38
CA VAL A 174 -13.70 -11.64 6.35
C VAL A 174 -13.32 -10.62 5.28
N THR A 175 -12.80 -9.46 5.69
CA THR A 175 -12.36 -8.41 4.76
C THR A 175 -11.23 -8.92 3.87
N PHE A 176 -10.25 -9.61 4.45
CA PHE A 176 -9.14 -10.20 3.73
C PHE A 176 -9.56 -11.28 2.72
N ILE A 177 -10.48 -12.17 3.10
CA ILE A 177 -11.03 -13.19 2.19
C ILE A 177 -11.69 -12.54 0.99
N ILE A 178 -12.46 -11.47 1.20
CA ILE A 178 -13.08 -10.70 0.11
C ILE A 178 -12.01 -10.10 -0.80
N SER A 179 -10.99 -9.44 -0.23
CA SER A 179 -9.90 -8.83 -0.99
C SER A 179 -9.14 -9.86 -1.84
N ILE A 180 -8.74 -11.00 -1.26
CA ILE A 180 -8.07 -12.08 -2.02
C ILE A 180 -8.97 -12.62 -3.12
N THR A 181 -10.25 -12.87 -2.84
CA THR A 181 -11.17 -13.42 -3.82
C THR A 181 -11.30 -12.49 -5.02
N VAL A 182 -11.42 -11.18 -4.79
CA VAL A 182 -11.47 -10.16 -5.84
C VAL A 182 -10.17 -10.13 -6.64
N ILE A 183 -9.01 -10.06 -5.97
CA ILE A 183 -7.69 -10.02 -6.65
C ILE A 183 -7.48 -11.26 -7.51
N VAL A 184 -7.74 -12.46 -6.96
CA VAL A 184 -7.58 -13.73 -7.69
C VAL A 184 -8.56 -13.81 -8.85
N ALA A 185 -9.84 -13.45 -8.67
CA ALA A 185 -10.83 -13.50 -9.75
C ALA A 185 -10.47 -12.56 -10.91
N LEU A 186 -10.08 -11.32 -10.61
CA LEU A 186 -9.62 -10.35 -11.61
C LEU A 186 -8.36 -10.86 -12.33
N TYR A 187 -7.39 -11.39 -11.59
CA TYR A 187 -6.15 -11.86 -12.17
C TYR A 187 -6.34 -13.12 -13.03
N MET A 188 -7.19 -14.06 -12.61
CA MET A 188 -7.53 -15.24 -13.43
C MET A 188 -8.20 -14.83 -14.75
N ARG A 189 -9.07 -13.81 -14.74
CA ARG A 189 -9.66 -13.23 -15.96
C ARG A 189 -8.59 -12.61 -16.86
N VAL A 190 -7.70 -11.79 -16.31
CA VAL A 190 -6.58 -11.18 -17.05
C VAL A 190 -5.67 -12.24 -17.66
N PHE A 191 -5.27 -13.24 -16.87
CA PHE A 191 -4.41 -14.32 -17.33
C PHE A 191 -5.07 -15.13 -18.45
N PHE A 192 -6.35 -15.48 -18.30
CA PHE A 192 -7.10 -16.20 -19.33
C PHE A 192 -7.12 -15.44 -20.66
N VAL A 193 -7.46 -14.15 -20.64
CA VAL A 193 -7.50 -13.31 -21.84
C VAL A 193 -6.11 -13.15 -22.44
N ALA A 194 -5.08 -12.93 -21.61
CA ALA A 194 -3.71 -12.81 -22.05
C ALA A 194 -3.19 -14.10 -22.73
N VAL A 195 -3.51 -15.27 -22.18
CA VAL A 195 -3.16 -16.57 -22.78
C VAL A 195 -3.93 -16.82 -24.07
N SER A 196 -5.22 -16.47 -24.12
CA SER A 196 -6.04 -16.57 -25.33
C SER A 196 -5.46 -15.73 -26.46
N GLN A 197 -5.11 -14.47 -26.18
CA GLN A 197 -4.45 -13.57 -27.14
C GLN A 197 -3.07 -14.09 -27.57
N ALA A 198 -2.27 -14.63 -26.64
CA ALA A 198 -0.97 -15.21 -26.96
C ALA A 198 -1.07 -16.43 -27.88
N ARG A 199 -2.11 -17.26 -27.72
CA ARG A 199 -2.39 -18.41 -28.59
C ARG A 199 -2.84 -17.96 -29.98
N ALA A 200 -3.75 -17.00 -30.07
CA ALA A 200 -4.21 -16.42 -31.33
C ALA A 200 -3.10 -15.68 -32.10
N MET A 201 -2.10 -15.12 -31.40
CA MET A 201 -0.93 -14.52 -32.03
C MET A 201 0.05 -15.54 -32.63
N ARG A 202 0.08 -16.79 -32.14
CA ARG A 202 0.95 -17.84 -32.70
C ARG A 202 0.40 -18.42 -34.00
N SER A 203 -0.88 -18.25 -34.30
CA SER A 203 -1.54 -18.81 -35.48
C SER A 203 -1.55 -17.87 -36.70
N HIS A 204 -1.24 -16.58 -36.54
CA HIS A 204 -1.19 -15.62 -37.65
C HIS A 204 0.24 -15.08 -37.82
N VAL A 205 1.05 -15.83 -38.57
CA VAL A 205 2.35 -15.36 -39.08
C VAL A 205 2.13 -14.92 -40.53
N GLU A 206 1.58 -13.73 -40.74
CA GLU A 206 1.64 -13.06 -42.05
C GLU A 206 2.02 -11.58 -41.87
N THR A 207 3.12 -11.23 -42.54
CA THR A 207 3.97 -10.05 -42.33
C THR A 207 3.43 -8.81 -43.06
N THR A 208 2.91 -7.86 -42.30
CA THR A 208 2.82 -6.43 -42.69
C THR A 208 3.36 -5.55 -41.55
N ALA A 209 3.97 -4.41 -41.88
CA ALA A 209 4.63 -3.53 -40.90
C ALA A 209 3.66 -3.04 -39.80
N GLN A 210 2.41 -2.77 -40.14
CA GLN A 210 1.36 -2.34 -39.21
C GLN A 210 0.91 -3.47 -38.27
N TYR A 211 0.88 -4.71 -38.78
CA TYR A 211 0.65 -5.90 -37.97
C TYR A 211 1.83 -6.16 -37.01
N SER A 212 3.07 -5.92 -37.44
CA SER A 212 4.28 -6.09 -36.60
C SER A 212 4.34 -5.13 -35.40
N MET A 213 3.91 -3.85 -35.57
CA MET A 213 3.79 -2.91 -34.45
C MET A 213 2.70 -3.36 -33.47
N THR A 214 1.54 -3.77 -33.99
CA THR A 214 0.40 -4.22 -33.18
C THR A 214 0.76 -5.48 -32.38
N LEU A 215 1.50 -6.42 -32.99
CA LEU A 215 2.04 -7.61 -32.32
C LEU A 215 3.03 -7.25 -31.22
N THR A 216 3.89 -6.26 -31.46
CA THR A 216 4.89 -5.79 -30.48
C THR A 216 4.21 -5.19 -29.25
N MET A 217 3.17 -4.37 -29.45
CA MET A 217 2.35 -3.81 -28.37
C MET A 217 1.63 -4.91 -27.57
N LYS A 218 1.00 -5.90 -28.23
CA LYS A 218 0.37 -7.02 -27.52
C LYS A 218 1.37 -7.86 -26.71
N LYS A 219 2.60 -8.03 -27.22
CA LYS A 219 3.67 -8.74 -26.52
C LYS A 219 4.17 -7.98 -25.29
N SER A 220 4.24 -6.65 -25.34
CA SER A 220 4.58 -5.84 -24.15
C SER A 220 3.49 -5.90 -23.10
N GLU A 221 2.21 -5.87 -23.49
CA GLU A 221 1.08 -6.03 -22.56
C GLU A 221 1.09 -7.40 -21.88
N LEU A 222 1.38 -8.48 -22.62
CA LEU A 222 1.51 -9.82 -22.05
C LEU A 222 2.67 -9.92 -21.04
N LYS A 223 3.80 -9.24 -21.31
CA LYS A 223 4.93 -9.16 -20.37
C LYS A 223 4.57 -8.38 -19.11
N ALA A 224 3.81 -7.30 -19.24
CA ALA A 224 3.30 -6.53 -18.10
C ALA A 224 2.31 -7.37 -17.27
N ALA A 225 1.37 -8.08 -17.90
CA ALA A 225 0.46 -8.99 -17.22
C ALA A 225 1.20 -10.09 -16.45
N ARG A 226 2.23 -10.70 -17.04
CA ARG A 226 3.08 -11.70 -16.37
C ARG A 226 3.76 -11.15 -15.13
N THR A 227 4.27 -9.92 -15.21
CA THR A 227 4.92 -9.23 -14.08
C THR A 227 3.94 -9.08 -12.91
N LEU A 228 2.69 -8.70 -13.21
CA LEU A 228 1.66 -8.56 -12.19
C LEU A 228 1.22 -9.88 -11.58
N GLY A 229 1.28 -10.98 -12.34
CA GLY A 229 1.12 -12.31 -11.78
C GLY A 229 2.15 -12.66 -10.72
N VAL A 230 3.39 -12.21 -10.91
CA VAL A 230 4.43 -12.39 -9.90
C VAL A 230 4.07 -11.58 -8.64
N VAL A 231 3.62 -10.33 -8.80
CA VAL A 231 3.19 -9.48 -7.67
C VAL A 231 2.05 -10.14 -6.90
N VAL A 232 1.00 -10.61 -7.58
CA VAL A 232 -0.15 -11.28 -6.95
C VAL A 232 0.27 -12.60 -6.28
N ALA A 233 1.13 -13.40 -6.92
CA ALA A 233 1.62 -14.64 -6.31
C ALA A 233 2.42 -14.37 -5.03
N VAL A 234 3.29 -13.35 -5.05
CA VAL A 234 4.07 -12.93 -3.88
C VAL A 234 3.16 -12.38 -2.78
N PHE A 235 2.11 -11.63 -3.12
CA PHE A 235 1.08 -11.21 -2.18
C PHE A 235 0.42 -12.40 -1.47
N LEU A 236 -0.03 -13.41 -2.23
CA LEU A 236 -0.65 -14.60 -1.66
C LEU A 236 0.32 -15.39 -0.77
N ILE A 237 1.57 -15.58 -1.20
CA ILE A 237 2.59 -16.30 -0.42
C ILE A 237 2.90 -15.59 0.90
N CYS A 238 2.89 -14.25 0.92
CA CYS A 238 3.19 -13.48 2.12
C CYS A 238 1.99 -13.38 3.08
N TYR A 239 0.77 -13.19 2.56
CA TYR A 239 -0.40 -12.91 3.38
C TYR A 239 -1.18 -14.16 3.81
N CYS A 240 -1.32 -15.18 2.94
CA CYS A 240 -2.11 -16.37 3.27
C CYS A 240 -1.63 -17.11 4.53
N PRO A 241 -0.32 -17.29 4.78
CA PRO A 241 0.15 -18.00 5.98
C PRO A 241 -0.35 -17.37 7.29
N TYR A 242 -0.39 -16.03 7.37
CA TYR A 242 -0.87 -15.30 8.53
C TYR A 242 -2.36 -15.53 8.78
N TYR A 243 -3.21 -15.40 7.75
CA TYR A 243 -4.65 -15.59 7.92
C TYR A 243 -5.06 -17.07 8.11
N ILE A 244 -4.32 -18.02 7.53
CA ILE A 244 -4.49 -19.44 7.82
C ILE A 244 -4.15 -19.72 9.29
N PHE A 245 -3.06 -19.12 9.80
CA PHE A 245 -2.67 -19.25 11.20
C PHE A 245 -3.77 -18.75 12.14
N ILE A 246 -4.34 -17.56 11.87
CA ILE A 246 -5.49 -17.02 12.63
C ILE A 246 -6.70 -17.97 12.55
N LEU A 247 -7.05 -18.46 11.35
CA LEU A 247 -8.21 -19.33 11.13
C LEU A 247 -8.09 -20.67 11.90
N THR A 248 -6.89 -21.21 12.04
CA THR A 248 -6.67 -22.49 12.72
C THR A 248 -6.89 -22.44 14.24
N GLY A 249 -7.16 -21.26 14.81
CA GLY A 249 -7.42 -21.12 16.25
C GLY A 249 -6.22 -21.52 17.12
N ASN A 250 -5.00 -21.50 16.56
CA ASN A 250 -3.77 -21.66 17.34
C ASN A 250 -3.54 -20.37 18.14
N ILE A 251 -4.20 -20.27 19.31
CA ILE A 251 -4.23 -19.10 20.22
C ILE A 251 -2.88 -18.87 20.93
N LEU A 252 -1.75 -19.25 20.34
CA LEU A 252 -0.43 -18.88 20.86
C LEU A 252 -0.09 -17.45 20.41
N VAL A 253 -0.94 -16.51 20.83
CA VAL A 253 -0.71 -15.08 20.72
C VAL A 253 0.58 -14.76 21.49
N GLY A 254 1.54 -14.13 20.82
CA GLY A 254 2.90 -13.87 21.30
C GLY A 254 3.92 -14.97 20.99
N SER A 255 3.58 -16.00 20.21
CA SER A 255 4.56 -17.02 19.81
C SER A 255 5.54 -16.54 18.74
N SER A 256 6.70 -17.19 18.67
CA SER A 256 7.66 -17.00 17.56
C SER A 256 7.05 -17.27 16.19
N THR A 257 6.06 -18.17 16.12
CA THR A 257 5.33 -18.50 14.90
C THR A 257 4.45 -17.34 14.45
N GLU A 258 3.66 -16.75 15.34
CA GLU A 258 2.85 -15.56 15.01
C GLU A 258 3.75 -14.39 14.57
N ALA A 259 4.83 -14.13 15.32
CA ALA A 259 5.79 -13.08 14.98
C ALA A 259 6.40 -13.30 13.58
N PHE A 260 6.74 -14.54 13.24
CA PHE A 260 7.25 -14.89 11.91
C PHE A 260 6.19 -14.70 10.81
N MET A 261 4.93 -15.09 11.05
CA MET A 261 3.85 -14.91 10.08
C MET A 261 3.54 -13.42 9.85
N SER A 262 3.49 -12.61 10.91
CA SER A 262 3.33 -11.15 10.83
C SER A 262 4.51 -10.50 10.10
N PHE A 263 5.74 -10.95 10.38
CA PHE A 263 6.92 -10.49 9.66
C PHE A 263 6.82 -10.82 8.16
N LEU A 264 6.45 -12.05 7.80
CA LEU A 264 6.30 -12.48 6.42
C LEU A 264 5.25 -11.65 5.67
N MET A 265 4.14 -11.32 6.33
CA MET A 265 3.09 -10.44 5.81
C MET A 265 3.66 -9.05 5.48
N TYR A 266 4.35 -8.40 6.41
CA TYR A 266 4.94 -7.06 6.17
C TYR A 266 6.10 -7.09 5.17
N PHE A 267 6.86 -8.19 5.11
CA PHE A 267 7.94 -8.35 4.15
C PHE A 267 7.45 -8.32 2.69
N ASN A 268 6.17 -8.57 2.44
CA ASN A 268 5.55 -8.37 1.12
C ASN A 268 5.85 -6.98 0.55
N SER A 269 5.71 -5.95 1.38
CA SER A 269 5.95 -4.57 0.98
C SER A 269 7.41 -4.30 0.62
N CYS A 270 8.36 -5.07 1.14
CA CYS A 270 9.76 -4.99 0.70
C CYS A 270 9.98 -5.64 -0.67
N LEU A 271 9.19 -6.66 -1.02
CA LEU A 271 9.33 -7.39 -2.28
C LEU A 271 8.76 -6.61 -3.47
N ASN A 272 7.70 -5.82 -3.28
CA ASN A 272 7.05 -5.10 -4.37
C ASN A 272 8.00 -4.12 -5.11
N PRO A 273 8.77 -3.24 -4.44
CA PRO A 273 9.79 -2.40 -5.11
C PRO A 273 10.89 -3.19 -5.81
N VAL A 274 11.29 -4.34 -5.25
CA VAL A 274 12.30 -5.23 -5.87
C VAL A 274 11.75 -5.81 -7.17
N ILE A 275 10.52 -6.33 -7.14
CA ILE A 275 9.82 -6.81 -8.34
C ILE A 275 9.75 -5.67 -9.37
N TYR A 276 9.35 -4.46 -8.97
CA TYR A 276 9.28 -3.36 -9.92
C TYR A 276 10.64 -2.96 -10.50
N ALA A 277 11.70 -2.95 -9.70
CA ALA A 277 13.04 -2.66 -10.19
C ALA A 277 13.53 -3.68 -11.23
N PHE A 278 13.18 -4.96 -11.07
CA PHE A 278 13.53 -6.00 -12.05
C PHE A 278 12.72 -5.91 -13.34
N PHE A 279 11.42 -5.60 -13.25
CA PHE A 279 10.52 -5.69 -14.40
C PHE A 279 10.25 -4.35 -15.10
N TYR A 280 10.44 -3.21 -14.43
CA TYR A 280 10.17 -1.86 -14.95
C TYR A 280 11.45 -0.99 -15.00
N PRO A 281 12.04 -0.79 -16.19
CA PRO A 281 13.21 0.07 -16.37
C PRO A 281 12.99 1.52 -15.91
N TRP A 282 11.80 2.08 -16.14
CA TRP A 282 11.43 3.42 -15.69
C TRP A 282 11.46 3.54 -14.16
N PHE A 283 11.09 2.48 -13.43
CA PHE A 283 11.08 2.48 -11.97
C PHE A 283 12.49 2.64 -11.42
N ARG A 284 13.48 1.96 -12.03
CA ARG A 284 14.90 2.13 -11.66
C ARG A 284 15.39 3.56 -11.88
N LYS A 285 14.99 4.21 -12.98
CA LYS A 285 15.32 5.61 -13.25
C LYS A 285 14.68 6.54 -12.22
N ALA A 286 13.40 6.34 -11.90
CA ALA A 286 12.68 7.12 -10.90
C ALA A 286 13.29 6.99 -9.49
N VAL A 287 13.57 5.76 -9.03
CA VAL A 287 14.23 5.51 -7.74
C VAL A 287 15.60 6.18 -7.68
N LYS A 288 16.38 6.12 -8.77
CA LYS A 288 17.66 6.83 -8.85
C LYS A 288 17.49 8.34 -8.68
N HIS A 289 16.50 8.96 -9.31
CA HIS A 289 16.22 10.38 -9.14
C HIS A 289 15.77 10.74 -7.72
N ILE A 290 14.95 9.90 -7.07
CA ILE A 290 14.52 10.06 -5.67
C ILE A 290 15.72 10.01 -4.73
N VAL A 291 16.52 8.95 -4.82
CA VAL A 291 17.66 8.72 -3.91
C VAL A 291 18.77 9.76 -4.11
N THR A 292 18.97 10.25 -5.34
CA THR A 292 19.95 11.29 -5.63
C THR A 292 19.46 12.71 -5.35
N LEU A 293 18.25 12.86 -4.78
CA LEU A 293 17.59 14.14 -4.48
C LEU A 293 17.50 15.08 -5.70
N GLN A 294 17.58 14.51 -6.92
CA GLN A 294 17.53 15.28 -8.16
C GLN A 294 16.14 15.89 -8.42
N ILE A 295 15.13 15.44 -7.67
CA ILE A 295 13.76 15.97 -7.65
C ILE A 295 13.71 17.41 -7.10
N LEU A 296 14.69 17.81 -6.30
CA LEU A 296 14.75 19.16 -5.72
C LEU A 296 15.42 20.18 -6.66
N ARG A 297 15.85 19.77 -7.86
CA ARG A 297 16.44 20.68 -8.84
C ARG A 297 15.34 21.29 -9.72
N PRO A 298 15.35 22.61 -9.96
CA PRO A 298 14.30 23.30 -10.73
C PRO A 298 14.12 22.81 -12.18
N ASP A 299 15.09 22.09 -12.75
CA ASP A 299 15.01 21.50 -14.11
C ASP A 299 14.44 20.06 -14.14
N SER A 300 14.05 19.49 -12.99
CA SER A 300 13.60 18.09 -12.89
C SER A 300 12.22 17.82 -13.52
N THR A 301 11.51 18.85 -13.97
CA THR A 301 10.27 18.72 -14.73
C THR A 301 10.50 18.33 -16.20
N GLU A 302 11.74 18.37 -16.72
CA GLU A 302 12.08 18.07 -18.11
C GLU A 302 13.00 16.84 -18.32
N THR A 303 13.40 16.13 -17.26
CA THR A 303 14.18 14.88 -17.37
C THR A 303 13.39 13.70 -17.94
N ASN A 304 13.69 13.28 -19.17
CA ASN A 304 13.00 12.17 -19.84
C ASN A 304 13.22 10.81 -19.13
N ILE A 305 12.23 10.35 -18.34
CA ILE A 305 12.31 9.14 -17.50
C ILE A 305 11.84 7.87 -18.24
N LEU A 306 11.28 8.00 -19.45
CA LEU A 306 10.89 6.86 -20.31
C LEU A 306 12.13 6.11 -20.82
#